data_AF-A0A2V8ZIA0-F1
#
_entry.id   AF-A0A2V8ZIA0-F1
#
_cell.length_a   1.000
_cell.length_b   1.000
_cell.length_c   1.000
_cell.angle_alpha   90.00
_cell.angle_beta   90.00
_cell.angle_gamma   90.00
#
_symmetry.space_group_name_H-M   'P 1'
#
loop_
_entity.id
_entity.type
_entity.pdbx_description
1 polymer ?
#
loop_
_entity_poly.entity_id
_entity_poly.type
_entity_poly.pdbx_seq_one_letter_code
_entity_poly.pdbx_strand_id
1 'polypeptide(L)'
;MATSATPGYTPKAEPLAKRKAWLDLQNHYQEVRPQHLKKLFAEDPQRGERMTAEAVGIFLDYSKNRITDRTVQLLIQLAEESGLRSNIDAMFRGEKINFTEKRAVLHVALRAPRGTSILVDGQNVVADVHAVLDKMTEFSNRVRSGAWKGHSGKRIRNIVNIGIGGSDLGPVMAYEALKHYRERDLTFRFVSNVDGTDLAEAARDLDAAETLFIVSSKTFTTLETMTNAHSARAWSVAALGGDEQSVAKHFVAVSTNAAEVTKFGIDTANMFGFWDWVGGRYSMDSAIGLSTMLAIGPDHFRSMLHGFREMDEHFHTAPFAQNLPVLMGLLGIWYTDFFGAQTVAVLPYEQYLKRFPAYLQQLTMESNGKQVTFDGSKVNYATGPIYWGEPGTSGQHSFYQLIHQGTRLIPCDFIAFAQPLNPLGRHHDMLIANVFAQTEALAFGKTPEQVKDEGTPDWLVPHRVFQGNRPSNTILATRLTPEILGKLVALYEHSVFTQGAIWQINSFDQWGVELGKVLAQRIIPEVESRTEPSLGHDSSTNNLIRRYRKLK
;
A
#
# COMPACT_ATOMS: atom_id res chain seq x y z
N MET A 1 0.07 -46.61 -14.37
CA MET A 1 -0.88 -45.52 -14.69
C MET A 1 -1.84 -45.39 -13.53
N ALA A 2 -1.84 -44.26 -12.82
CA ALA A 2 -2.84 -43.95 -11.81
C ALA A 2 -3.27 -42.49 -12.03
N THR A 3 -4.45 -42.31 -12.61
CA THR A 3 -5.02 -40.99 -12.88
C THR A 3 -5.44 -40.34 -11.57
N SER A 4 -4.70 -39.32 -11.13
CA SER A 4 -5.12 -38.46 -10.01
C SER A 4 -6.41 -37.74 -10.37
N ALA A 5 -7.51 -38.07 -9.69
CA ALA A 5 -8.79 -37.41 -9.90
C ALA A 5 -8.68 -35.93 -9.52
N THR A 6 -9.07 -35.05 -10.46
CA THR A 6 -9.16 -33.61 -10.23
C THR A 6 -10.24 -33.32 -9.19
N PRO A 7 -9.97 -32.61 -8.08
CA PRO A 7 -11.00 -32.32 -7.09
C PRO A 7 -12.00 -31.28 -7.61
N GLY A 8 -13.30 -31.58 -7.46
CA GLY A 8 -14.39 -30.60 -7.39
C GLY A 8 -14.63 -29.74 -8.63
N TYR A 9 -15.43 -30.25 -9.58
CA TYR A 9 -16.10 -29.38 -10.56
C TYR A 9 -17.26 -28.64 -9.89
N THR A 10 -16.96 -27.54 -9.20
CA THR A 10 -17.95 -26.50 -8.90
C THR A 10 -18.45 -25.95 -10.24
N PRO A 11 -19.76 -25.67 -10.42
CA PRO A 11 -20.23 -25.03 -11.64
C PRO A 11 -19.42 -23.75 -11.89
N LYS A 12 -18.91 -23.56 -13.12
CA LYS A 12 -18.20 -22.32 -13.47
C LYS A 12 -19.11 -21.15 -13.13
N ALA A 13 -18.67 -20.31 -12.20
CA ALA A 13 -19.39 -19.10 -11.84
C ALA A 13 -19.64 -18.28 -13.10
N GLU A 14 -20.81 -17.64 -13.20
CA GLU A 14 -21.12 -16.81 -14.36
C GLU A 14 -20.05 -15.71 -14.50
N PRO A 15 -19.43 -15.55 -15.69
CA PRO A 15 -18.41 -14.53 -15.92
C PRO A 15 -18.92 -13.16 -15.51
N LEU A 16 -18.10 -12.36 -14.82
CA LEU A 16 -18.50 -11.08 -14.21
C LEU A 16 -19.37 -10.22 -15.13
N ALA A 17 -18.89 -10.01 -16.36
CA ALA A 17 -19.54 -9.16 -17.36
C ALA A 17 -20.87 -9.69 -17.94
N LYS A 18 -21.33 -10.88 -17.52
CA LYS A 18 -22.62 -11.46 -17.91
C LYS A 18 -23.66 -11.45 -16.77
N ARG A 19 -23.21 -11.24 -15.53
CA ARG A 19 -24.07 -11.24 -14.34
C ARG A 19 -25.13 -10.15 -14.42
N LYS A 20 -26.29 -10.39 -13.80
CA LYS A 20 -27.43 -9.48 -13.90
C LYS A 20 -27.11 -8.08 -13.36
N ALA A 21 -26.49 -7.96 -12.18
CA ALA A 21 -26.12 -6.66 -11.62
C ALA A 21 -25.11 -5.90 -12.51
N TRP A 22 -24.21 -6.61 -13.20
CA TRP A 22 -23.29 -5.97 -14.14
C TRP A 22 -24.02 -5.39 -15.35
N LEU A 23 -24.91 -6.15 -15.96
CA LEU A 23 -25.73 -5.69 -17.09
C LEU A 23 -26.67 -4.54 -16.68
N ASP A 24 -27.27 -4.63 -15.49
CA ASP A 24 -28.06 -3.55 -14.90
C ASP A 24 -27.21 -2.28 -14.70
N LEU A 25 -25.97 -2.39 -14.21
CA LEU A 25 -25.03 -1.27 -14.07
C LEU A 25 -24.60 -0.69 -15.42
N GLN A 26 -24.41 -1.51 -16.46
CA GLN A 26 -24.08 -1.02 -17.82
C GLN A 26 -25.22 -0.18 -18.42
N ASN A 27 -26.47 -0.56 -18.16
CA ASN A 27 -27.65 0.20 -18.54
C ASN A 27 -27.77 1.48 -17.69
N HIS A 28 -27.68 1.36 -16.37
CA HIS A 28 -27.72 2.49 -15.42
C HIS A 28 -26.63 3.54 -15.69
N TYR A 29 -25.46 3.10 -16.14
CA TYR A 29 -24.39 4.00 -16.60
C TYR A 29 -24.82 4.88 -17.78
N GLN A 30 -25.67 4.40 -18.70
CA GLN A 30 -26.19 5.24 -19.80
C GLN A 30 -27.06 6.39 -19.26
N GLU A 31 -27.78 6.15 -18.16
CA GLU A 31 -28.63 7.13 -17.48
C GLU A 31 -27.85 8.12 -16.63
N VAL A 32 -26.75 7.68 -15.99
CA VAL A 32 -25.92 8.49 -15.08
C VAL A 32 -24.81 9.27 -15.80
N ARG A 33 -24.24 8.74 -16.89
CA ARG A 33 -23.17 9.42 -17.66
C ARG A 33 -23.51 10.81 -18.24
N PRO A 34 -24.76 11.20 -18.57
CA PRO A 34 -25.08 12.58 -18.93
C PRO A 34 -25.34 13.48 -17.70
N GLN A 35 -25.52 12.91 -16.50
CA GLN A 35 -25.85 13.68 -15.31
C GLN A 35 -24.64 14.40 -14.74
N HIS A 36 -24.89 15.56 -14.14
CA HIS A 36 -23.87 16.42 -13.54
C HIS A 36 -24.11 16.52 -12.03
N LEU A 37 -23.03 16.47 -11.24
CA LEU A 37 -23.05 16.71 -9.79
C LEU A 37 -23.86 17.96 -9.38
N LYS A 38 -23.73 19.11 -10.07
CA LYS A 38 -24.58 20.30 -9.84
C LYS A 38 -26.08 19.98 -9.82
N LYS A 39 -26.55 19.14 -10.74
CA LYS A 39 -27.96 18.71 -10.82
C LYS A 39 -28.29 17.73 -9.69
N LEU A 40 -27.44 16.73 -9.44
CA LEU A 40 -27.63 15.73 -8.37
C LEU A 40 -27.73 16.35 -6.97
N PHE A 41 -26.97 17.41 -6.68
CA PHE A 41 -27.05 18.15 -5.42
C PHE A 41 -28.22 19.15 -5.36
N ALA A 42 -28.72 19.63 -6.51
CA ALA A 42 -29.91 20.48 -6.56
C ALA A 42 -31.22 19.68 -6.41
N GLU A 43 -31.25 18.43 -6.89
CA GLU A 43 -32.39 17.52 -6.76
C GLU A 43 -32.46 16.81 -5.39
N ASP A 44 -31.32 16.61 -4.72
CA ASP A 44 -31.23 16.15 -3.33
C ASP A 44 -30.38 17.13 -2.49
N PRO A 45 -31.00 18.15 -1.86
CA PRO A 45 -30.29 19.09 -0.99
C PRO A 45 -29.63 18.44 0.23
N GLN A 46 -30.07 17.25 0.65
CA GLN A 46 -29.50 16.49 1.77
C GLN A 46 -28.47 15.45 1.31
N ARG A 47 -28.10 15.43 0.02
CA ARG A 47 -27.14 14.47 -0.55
C ARG A 47 -25.80 14.45 0.19
N GLY A 48 -25.32 15.62 0.60
CA GLY A 48 -24.07 15.76 1.36
C GLY A 48 -24.13 15.19 2.78
N GLU A 49 -25.32 14.98 3.32
CA GLU A 49 -25.57 14.34 4.63
C GLU A 49 -25.81 12.84 4.43
N ARG A 50 -26.66 12.48 3.45
CA ARG A 50 -27.09 11.09 3.16
C ARG A 50 -26.02 10.22 2.52
N MET A 51 -25.19 10.76 1.62
CA MET A 51 -24.15 9.97 0.92
C MET A 51 -22.83 10.02 1.67
N THR A 52 -22.92 9.67 2.95
CA THR A 52 -21.80 9.60 3.89
C THR A 52 -21.84 8.27 4.62
N ALA A 53 -20.68 7.82 5.11
CA ALA A 53 -20.58 6.68 6.00
C ALA A 53 -19.49 6.94 7.04
N GLU A 54 -19.72 6.51 8.28
CA GLU A 54 -18.76 6.69 9.37
C GLU A 54 -18.63 5.39 10.16
N ALA A 55 -17.38 5.01 10.44
CA ALA A 55 -17.07 3.89 11.30
C ALA A 55 -15.68 4.04 11.91
N VAL A 56 -15.50 3.54 13.13
CA VAL A 56 -14.21 3.46 13.84
C VAL A 56 -13.40 4.77 13.90
N GLY A 57 -14.07 5.93 13.82
CA GLY A 57 -13.42 7.26 13.81
C GLY A 57 -12.92 7.73 12.44
N ILE A 58 -13.32 7.06 11.35
CA ILE A 58 -13.14 7.49 9.98
C ILE A 58 -14.50 7.86 9.38
N PHE A 59 -14.62 9.09 8.90
CA PHE A 59 -15.77 9.60 8.15
C PHE A 59 -15.45 9.64 6.66
N LEU A 60 -16.37 9.16 5.82
CA LEU A 60 -16.27 9.13 4.37
C LEU A 60 -17.45 9.90 3.76
N ASP A 61 -17.18 11.08 3.19
CA ASP A 61 -18.07 11.73 2.24
C ASP A 61 -17.79 11.17 0.84
N TYR A 62 -18.78 10.49 0.28
CA TYR A 62 -18.78 9.98 -1.10
C TYR A 62 -19.88 10.63 -1.97
N SER A 63 -20.51 11.71 -1.49
CA SER A 63 -21.59 12.44 -2.16
C SER A 63 -21.17 13.09 -3.48
N LYS A 64 -19.90 13.49 -3.59
CA LYS A 64 -19.28 14.11 -4.77
C LYS A 64 -18.89 13.08 -5.85
N ASN A 65 -19.40 11.85 -5.76
CA ASN A 65 -19.36 10.88 -6.85
C ASN A 65 -20.60 10.97 -7.75
N ARG A 66 -20.41 10.62 -9.02
CA ARG A 66 -21.44 10.55 -10.07
C ARG A 66 -22.25 9.26 -9.92
N ILE A 67 -23.07 9.23 -8.87
CA ILE A 67 -23.87 8.08 -8.42
C ILE A 67 -25.26 8.54 -7.95
N THR A 68 -26.22 7.62 -7.92
CA THR A 68 -27.52 7.76 -7.25
C THR A 68 -27.72 6.62 -6.24
N ASP A 69 -28.77 6.68 -5.41
CA ASP A 69 -29.18 5.56 -4.55
C ASP A 69 -29.28 4.24 -5.34
N ARG A 70 -29.81 4.30 -6.57
CA ARG A 70 -29.89 3.15 -7.48
C ARG A 70 -28.52 2.65 -7.93
N THR A 71 -27.53 3.54 -8.12
CA THR A 71 -26.14 3.12 -8.39
C THR A 71 -25.59 2.34 -7.20
N VAL A 72 -25.76 2.85 -5.97
CA VAL A 72 -25.26 2.19 -4.75
C VAL A 72 -25.93 0.83 -4.56
N GLN A 73 -27.25 0.75 -4.74
CA GLN A 73 -28.00 -0.52 -4.67
C GLN A 73 -27.49 -1.55 -5.69
N LEU A 74 -27.27 -1.15 -6.94
CA LEU A 74 -26.79 -2.04 -8.00
C LEU A 74 -25.33 -2.49 -7.79
N LEU A 75 -24.48 -1.61 -7.25
CA LEU A 75 -23.11 -1.95 -6.88
C LEU A 75 -23.08 -2.96 -5.71
N ILE A 76 -23.95 -2.81 -4.71
CA ILE A 76 -24.11 -3.78 -3.62
C ILE A 76 -24.63 -5.11 -4.16
N GLN A 77 -25.62 -5.10 -5.05
CA GLN A 77 -26.11 -6.32 -5.73
C GLN A 77 -24.98 -7.01 -6.51
N LEU A 78 -24.06 -6.27 -7.14
CA LEU A 78 -22.88 -6.84 -7.80
C LEU A 78 -21.92 -7.50 -6.81
N ALA A 79 -21.72 -6.92 -5.61
CA ALA A 79 -20.94 -7.54 -4.55
C ALA A 79 -21.57 -8.85 -4.03
N GLU A 80 -22.89 -8.88 -3.90
CA GLU A 80 -23.67 -10.06 -3.50
C GLU A 80 -23.61 -11.16 -4.57
N GLU A 81 -23.87 -10.83 -5.84
CA GLU A 81 -23.71 -11.73 -7.00
C GLU A 81 -22.26 -12.20 -7.21
N SER A 82 -21.28 -11.50 -6.61
CA SER A 82 -19.87 -11.90 -6.58
C SER A 82 -19.48 -12.76 -5.38
N GLY A 83 -20.40 -13.04 -4.46
CA GLY A 83 -20.11 -13.80 -3.24
C GLY A 83 -19.10 -13.10 -2.34
N LEU A 84 -19.08 -11.75 -2.31
CA LEU A 84 -18.09 -10.97 -1.56
C LEU A 84 -18.03 -11.39 -0.09
N ARG A 85 -19.17 -11.57 0.58
CA ARG A 85 -19.21 -11.98 2.00
C ARG A 85 -18.51 -13.31 2.22
N SER A 86 -18.77 -14.30 1.39
CA SER A 86 -18.13 -15.62 1.47
C SER A 86 -16.62 -15.56 1.26
N ASN A 87 -16.13 -14.68 0.37
CA ASN A 87 -14.69 -14.45 0.18
C ASN A 87 -14.06 -13.79 1.42
N ILE A 88 -14.73 -12.79 2.01
CA ILE A 88 -14.27 -12.16 3.26
C ILE A 88 -14.19 -13.22 4.36
N ASP A 89 -15.26 -13.99 4.58
CA ASP A 89 -15.27 -15.03 5.60
C ASP A 89 -14.18 -16.10 5.38
N ALA A 90 -13.89 -16.45 4.11
CA ALA A 90 -12.81 -17.39 3.77
C ALA A 90 -11.42 -16.83 4.12
N MET A 91 -11.19 -15.53 3.91
CA MET A 91 -9.97 -14.86 4.36
C MET A 91 -9.83 -14.93 5.89
N PHE A 92 -10.86 -14.53 6.63
CA PHE A 92 -10.85 -14.52 8.10
C PHE A 92 -10.76 -15.93 8.73
N ARG A 93 -11.24 -16.97 8.03
CA ARG A 93 -11.05 -18.39 8.42
C ARG A 93 -9.67 -18.96 8.09
N GLY A 94 -8.82 -18.25 7.34
CA GLY A 94 -7.52 -18.76 6.91
C GLY A 94 -7.55 -19.75 5.75
N GLU A 95 -8.62 -19.73 4.94
CA GLU A 95 -8.70 -20.57 3.75
C GLU A 95 -7.66 -20.16 2.70
N LYS A 96 -7.31 -21.13 1.83
CA LYS A 96 -6.22 -20.99 0.85
C LYS A 96 -6.64 -20.21 -0.41
N ILE A 97 -7.14 -18.99 -0.20
CA ILE A 97 -7.69 -18.11 -1.24
C ILE A 97 -6.63 -17.52 -2.18
N ASN A 98 -5.35 -17.55 -1.82
CA ASN A 98 -4.27 -17.38 -2.80
C ASN A 98 -4.09 -18.72 -3.56
N PHE A 99 -4.99 -18.98 -4.50
CA PHE A 99 -5.14 -20.27 -5.17
C PHE A 99 -3.98 -20.64 -6.11
N THR A 100 -3.28 -19.67 -6.69
CA THR A 100 -2.13 -19.94 -7.59
C THR A 100 -0.89 -20.41 -6.81
N GLU A 101 -0.69 -19.92 -5.59
CA GLU A 101 0.38 -20.35 -4.69
C GLU A 101 -0.07 -21.37 -3.63
N LYS A 102 -1.38 -21.66 -3.55
CA LYS A 102 -2.04 -22.53 -2.55
C LYS A 102 -1.79 -22.09 -1.10
N ARG A 103 -1.82 -20.78 -0.83
CA ARG A 103 -1.57 -20.19 0.49
C ARG A 103 -2.82 -19.56 1.10
N ALA A 104 -2.85 -19.54 2.44
CA ALA A 104 -3.77 -18.68 3.17
C ALA A 104 -3.37 -17.20 2.99
N VAL A 105 -4.30 -16.30 3.29
CA VAL A 105 -4.09 -14.84 3.24
C VAL A 105 -4.59 -14.29 4.56
N LEU A 106 -3.67 -13.96 5.47
CA LEU A 106 -4.00 -13.80 6.89
C LEU A 106 -3.29 -12.61 7.56
N HIS A 107 -3.07 -11.52 6.83
CA HIS A 107 -2.57 -10.28 7.44
C HIS A 107 -3.45 -9.83 8.63
N VAL A 108 -4.77 -10.07 8.58
CA VAL A 108 -5.70 -9.87 9.72
C VAL A 108 -5.30 -10.63 11.01
N ALA A 109 -4.59 -11.76 10.91
CA ALA A 109 -4.10 -12.49 12.09
C ALA A 109 -2.93 -11.77 12.80
N LEU A 110 -2.21 -10.86 12.12
CA LEU A 110 -1.09 -10.10 12.69
C LEU A 110 -1.55 -9.09 13.76
N ARG A 111 -2.77 -8.58 13.62
CA ARG A 111 -3.41 -7.65 14.57
C ARG A 111 -4.51 -8.27 15.45
N ALA A 112 -4.73 -9.59 15.34
CA ALA A 112 -5.74 -10.30 16.12
C ALA A 112 -5.50 -10.21 17.65
N PRO A 113 -6.55 -10.17 18.49
CA PRO A 113 -6.42 -10.15 19.94
C PRO A 113 -5.66 -11.37 20.49
N ARG A 114 -4.95 -11.20 21.61
CA ARG A 114 -4.32 -12.34 22.29
C ARG A 114 -5.42 -13.27 22.81
N GLY A 115 -5.27 -14.57 22.51
CA GLY A 115 -6.24 -15.60 22.89
C GLY A 115 -7.26 -15.95 21.79
N THR A 116 -7.34 -15.16 20.72
CA THR A 116 -8.06 -15.58 19.50
C THR A 116 -7.39 -16.82 18.89
N SER A 117 -8.20 -17.67 18.25
CA SER A 117 -7.71 -18.87 17.54
C SER A 117 -8.04 -18.76 16.05
N ILE A 118 -7.00 -18.70 15.22
CA ILE A 118 -7.10 -18.77 13.75
C ILE A 118 -6.19 -19.93 13.33
N LEU A 119 -6.77 -20.96 12.72
CA LEU A 119 -6.06 -22.19 12.39
C LEU A 119 -5.57 -22.20 10.94
N VAL A 120 -4.27 -22.40 10.74
CA VAL A 120 -3.67 -22.66 9.41
C VAL A 120 -3.02 -24.03 9.46
N ASP A 121 -3.44 -24.95 8.59
CA ASP A 121 -2.96 -26.33 8.54
C ASP A 121 -2.91 -27.05 9.92
N GLY A 122 -3.84 -26.69 10.82
CA GLY A 122 -4.00 -27.24 12.17
C GLY A 122 -3.31 -26.45 13.29
N GLN A 123 -2.50 -25.43 12.98
CA GLN A 123 -1.76 -24.61 13.95
C GLN A 123 -2.47 -23.28 14.23
N ASN A 124 -2.60 -22.88 15.50
CA ASN A 124 -3.10 -21.55 15.86
C ASN A 124 -2.00 -20.48 15.68
N VAL A 125 -2.05 -19.75 14.57
CA VAL A 125 -1.02 -18.79 14.20
C VAL A 125 -1.01 -17.52 15.08
N VAL A 126 -2.11 -17.21 15.77
CA VAL A 126 -2.21 -16.01 16.62
C VAL A 126 -1.25 -16.10 17.81
N ALA A 127 -1.02 -17.29 18.36
CA ALA A 127 -0.06 -17.48 19.45
C ALA A 127 1.37 -17.12 19.00
N ASP A 128 1.76 -17.55 17.80
CA ASP A 128 3.09 -17.29 17.22
C ASP A 128 3.26 -15.80 16.87
N VAL A 129 2.20 -15.15 16.37
CA VAL A 129 2.15 -13.69 16.16
C VAL A 129 2.48 -12.94 17.45
N HIS A 130 1.78 -13.25 18.56
CA HIS A 130 2.02 -12.56 19.82
C HIS A 130 3.41 -12.86 20.39
N ALA A 131 3.94 -14.09 20.22
CA ALA A 131 5.32 -14.41 20.62
C ALA A 131 6.37 -13.58 19.86
N VAL A 132 6.19 -13.36 18.55
CA VAL A 132 7.05 -12.48 17.74
C VAL A 132 6.90 -11.02 18.18
N LEU A 133 5.68 -10.51 18.37
CA LEU A 133 5.44 -9.14 18.83
C LEU A 133 6.04 -8.87 20.23
N ASP A 134 6.01 -9.86 21.12
CA ASP A 134 6.61 -9.77 22.46
C ASP A 134 8.15 -9.76 22.37
N LYS A 135 8.74 -10.59 21.50
CA LYS A 135 10.18 -10.56 21.19
C LYS A 135 10.63 -9.22 20.59
N MET A 136 9.85 -8.67 19.64
CA MET A 136 10.09 -7.33 19.08
C MET A 136 9.97 -6.24 20.15
N THR A 137 9.03 -6.38 21.08
CA THR A 137 8.83 -5.45 22.22
C THR A 137 10.06 -5.42 23.12
N GLU A 138 10.57 -6.60 23.54
CA GLU A 138 11.77 -6.69 24.39
C GLU A 138 13.00 -6.09 23.69
N PHE A 139 13.24 -6.48 22.43
CA PHE A 139 14.37 -5.96 21.65
C PHE A 139 14.27 -4.43 21.47
N SER A 140 13.08 -3.93 21.11
CA SER A 140 12.86 -2.50 20.92
C SER A 140 13.11 -1.72 22.21
N ASN A 141 12.64 -2.23 23.36
CA ASN A 141 12.90 -1.61 24.65
C ASN A 141 14.40 -1.59 24.99
N ARG A 142 15.13 -2.67 24.69
CA ARG A 142 16.59 -2.74 24.91
C ARG A 142 17.37 -1.75 24.03
N VAL A 143 17.01 -1.61 22.76
CA VAL A 143 17.65 -0.62 21.86
C VAL A 143 17.30 0.81 22.28
N ARG A 144 16.02 1.11 22.50
CA ARG A 144 15.55 2.46 22.85
C ARG A 144 16.13 2.95 24.18
N SER A 145 16.14 2.11 25.22
CA SER A 145 16.80 2.42 26.51
C SER A 145 18.33 2.51 26.43
N GLY A 146 18.94 2.00 25.34
CA GLY A 146 20.38 1.89 25.21
C GLY A 146 21.01 0.78 26.06
N ALA A 147 20.22 -0.18 26.53
CA ALA A 147 20.72 -1.43 27.12
C ALA A 147 21.32 -2.37 26.05
N TRP A 148 20.83 -2.32 24.81
CA TRP A 148 21.54 -2.88 23.66
C TRP A 148 22.74 -1.99 23.32
N LYS A 149 23.93 -2.58 23.32
CA LYS A 149 25.18 -1.92 22.95
C LYS A 149 25.71 -2.47 21.62
N GLY A 150 26.35 -1.59 20.86
CA GLY A 150 27.23 -2.01 19.76
C GLY A 150 28.45 -2.77 20.29
N HIS A 151 29.22 -3.34 19.37
CA HIS A 151 30.42 -4.13 19.64
C HIS A 151 31.47 -3.38 20.51
N SER A 152 31.58 -2.06 20.33
CA SER A 152 32.45 -1.17 21.13
C SER A 152 31.89 -0.79 22.52
N GLY A 153 30.71 -1.27 22.90
CA GLY A 153 30.01 -0.87 24.13
C GLY A 153 29.22 0.44 24.03
N LYS A 154 29.27 1.17 22.91
CA LYS A 154 28.45 2.38 22.68
C LYS A 154 26.95 2.07 22.58
N ARG A 155 26.10 3.07 22.85
CA ARG A 155 24.63 2.99 22.64
C ARG A 155 24.33 3.04 21.14
N ILE A 156 23.38 2.22 20.66
CA ILE A 156 22.89 2.37 19.29
C ILE A 156 22.12 3.69 19.15
N ARG A 157 22.49 4.48 18.14
CA ARG A 157 21.90 5.76 17.75
C ARG A 157 21.27 5.71 16.36
N ASN A 158 21.82 4.90 15.46
CA ASN A 158 21.41 4.87 14.06
C ASN A 158 20.79 3.50 13.75
N ILE A 159 19.68 3.48 13.03
CA ILE A 159 18.96 2.28 12.62
C ILE A 159 18.75 2.34 11.10
N VAL A 160 19.22 1.31 10.39
CA VAL A 160 19.13 1.22 8.93
C VAL A 160 18.31 -0.01 8.56
N ASN A 161 17.12 0.18 8.00
CA ASN A 161 16.35 -0.91 7.40
C ASN A 161 16.90 -1.20 6.00
N ILE A 162 17.22 -2.45 5.70
CA ILE A 162 17.62 -2.91 4.37
C ILE A 162 16.55 -3.89 3.87
N GLY A 163 15.79 -3.51 2.85
CA GLY A 163 14.69 -4.29 2.30
C GLY A 163 14.14 -3.65 1.03
N ILE A 164 13.38 -4.38 0.21
CA ILE A 164 12.81 -3.84 -1.04
C ILE A 164 11.32 -4.18 -1.17
N GLY A 165 10.58 -3.33 -1.87
CA GLY A 165 9.14 -3.47 -2.07
C GLY A 165 8.41 -3.52 -0.74
N GLY A 166 7.72 -4.63 -0.45
CA GLY A 166 6.94 -4.79 0.78
C GLY A 166 7.77 -4.74 2.07
N SER A 167 9.07 -5.07 1.99
CA SER A 167 10.00 -5.01 3.13
C SER A 167 10.53 -3.60 3.43
N ASP A 168 10.08 -2.58 2.67
CA ASP A 168 10.52 -1.19 2.80
C ASP A 168 9.36 -0.18 2.69
N LEU A 169 8.53 -0.26 1.65
CA LEU A 169 7.48 0.72 1.36
C LEU A 169 6.48 0.92 2.50
N GLY A 170 6.11 -0.16 3.19
CA GLY A 170 5.33 -0.08 4.44
C GLY A 170 6.14 0.60 5.56
N PRO A 171 7.25 0.01 6.02
CA PRO A 171 8.11 0.58 7.06
C PRO A 171 8.49 2.07 6.87
N VAL A 172 8.91 2.50 5.67
CA VAL A 172 9.28 3.90 5.40
C VAL A 172 8.05 4.81 5.41
N MET A 173 6.89 4.31 4.97
CA MET A 173 5.62 5.04 5.04
C MET A 173 5.19 5.24 6.49
N ALA A 174 5.13 4.19 7.31
CA ALA A 174 4.72 4.32 8.71
C ALA A 174 5.71 5.16 9.52
N TYR A 175 7.01 5.05 9.25
CA TYR A 175 8.02 5.90 9.87
C TYR A 175 7.83 7.40 9.56
N GLU A 176 7.61 7.78 8.29
CA GLU A 176 7.37 9.20 7.96
C GLU A 176 5.98 9.67 8.44
N ALA A 177 4.95 8.82 8.37
CA ALA A 177 3.60 9.11 8.85
C ALA A 177 3.54 9.35 10.37
N LEU A 178 4.24 8.53 11.14
CA LEU A 178 4.26 8.59 12.61
C LEU A 178 5.50 9.31 13.17
N LYS A 179 6.21 10.06 12.31
CA LYS A 179 7.41 10.85 12.64
C LYS A 179 7.20 11.90 13.72
N HIS A 180 5.95 12.25 14.05
CA HIS A 180 5.62 13.07 15.23
C HIS A 180 5.91 12.32 16.55
N TYR A 181 5.59 11.02 16.60
CA TYR A 181 5.62 10.13 17.77
C TYR A 181 6.95 9.39 17.98
N ARG A 182 7.93 9.61 17.10
CA ARG A 182 9.21 8.88 17.15
C ARG A 182 10.10 9.31 18.32
N GLU A 183 10.96 8.40 18.74
CA GLU A 183 12.15 8.72 19.52
C GLU A 183 13.04 9.70 18.74
N ARG A 184 13.28 10.90 19.28
CA ARG A 184 14.06 11.93 18.57
C ARG A 184 15.56 11.69 18.67
N ASP A 185 15.97 10.95 19.69
CA ASP A 185 17.33 10.53 20.03
C ASP A 185 17.91 9.43 19.12
N LEU A 186 17.11 8.94 18.14
CA LEU A 186 17.45 7.88 17.20
C LEU A 186 17.30 8.35 15.75
N THR A 187 18.31 8.06 14.93
CA THR A 187 18.34 8.31 13.49
C THR A 187 17.88 7.06 12.73
N PHE A 188 16.96 7.22 11.78
CA PHE A 188 16.49 6.12 10.94
C PHE A 188 16.80 6.38 9.46
N ARG A 189 17.31 5.36 8.78
CA ARG A 189 17.54 5.31 7.32
C ARG A 189 16.86 4.06 6.76
N PHE A 190 16.51 4.12 5.48
CA PHE A 190 15.85 3.06 4.73
C PHE A 190 16.63 2.90 3.41
N VAL A 191 17.11 1.69 3.14
CA VAL A 191 17.93 1.35 1.97
C VAL A 191 17.22 0.21 1.23
N SER A 192 16.89 0.45 -0.03
CA SER A 192 16.09 -0.48 -0.84
C SER A 192 16.64 -0.71 -2.24
N ASN A 193 17.22 0.30 -2.87
CA ASN A 193 17.70 0.19 -4.24
C ASN A 193 19.07 -0.51 -4.29
N VAL A 194 19.32 -1.30 -5.34
CA VAL A 194 20.64 -1.91 -5.59
C VAL A 194 21.64 -0.94 -6.23
N ASP A 195 21.18 0.24 -6.63
CA ASP A 195 22.05 1.40 -6.84
C ASP A 195 22.83 1.71 -5.56
N GLY A 196 24.15 1.50 -5.59
CA GLY A 196 25.04 1.68 -4.44
C GLY A 196 25.00 3.08 -3.84
N THR A 197 24.48 4.08 -4.55
CA THR A 197 24.19 5.43 -4.03
C THR A 197 23.28 5.38 -2.79
N ASP A 198 22.28 4.51 -2.77
CA ASP A 198 21.27 4.45 -1.70
C ASP A 198 21.91 4.06 -0.35
N LEU A 199 22.72 2.99 -0.35
CA LEU A 199 23.50 2.61 0.83
C LEU A 199 24.61 3.61 1.15
N ALA A 200 25.33 4.11 0.15
CA ALA A 200 26.46 5.01 0.34
C ALA A 200 26.05 6.34 1.00
N GLU A 201 24.97 6.97 0.54
CA GLU A 201 24.44 8.19 1.16
C GLU A 201 23.75 7.92 2.50
N ALA A 202 23.11 6.75 2.68
CA ALA A 202 22.52 6.36 3.96
C ALA A 202 23.56 6.17 5.07
N ALA A 203 24.75 5.66 4.75
CA ALA A 203 25.84 5.38 5.69
C ALA A 203 26.85 6.53 5.87
N ARG A 204 26.77 7.58 5.02
CA ARG A 204 27.81 8.61 4.86
C ARG A 204 28.18 9.38 6.14
N ASP A 205 27.20 9.60 7.01
CA ASP A 205 27.33 10.37 8.26
C ASP A 205 27.15 9.51 9.53
N LEU A 206 27.17 8.17 9.40
CA LEU A 206 26.92 7.25 10.50
C LEU A 206 28.22 6.72 11.13
N ASP A 207 28.29 6.69 12.46
CA ASP A 207 29.29 5.90 13.18
C ASP A 207 28.86 4.42 13.21
N ALA A 208 29.67 3.53 12.62
CA ALA A 208 29.44 2.09 12.64
C ALA A 208 29.30 1.53 14.07
N ALA A 209 30.03 2.09 15.04
CA ALA A 209 29.99 1.71 16.45
C ALA A 209 28.64 2.02 17.13
N GLU A 210 27.79 2.86 16.53
CA GLU A 210 26.46 3.24 17.03
C GLU A 210 25.33 2.86 16.05
N THR A 211 25.61 2.07 15.01
CA THR A 211 24.66 1.76 13.93
C THR A 211 24.17 0.32 13.97
N LEU A 212 22.85 0.13 13.90
CA LEU A 212 22.18 -1.16 13.82
C LEU A 212 21.52 -1.32 12.44
N PHE A 213 21.78 -2.45 11.78
CA PHE A 213 21.16 -2.84 10.51
C PHE A 213 20.05 -3.87 10.75
N ILE A 214 18.91 -3.68 10.10
CA ILE A 214 17.78 -4.61 10.08
C ILE A 214 17.67 -5.15 8.66
N VAL A 215 18.00 -6.42 8.44
CA VAL A 215 17.95 -7.05 7.11
C VAL A 215 16.59 -7.73 6.94
N SER A 216 15.74 -7.12 6.12
CA SER A 216 14.32 -7.45 5.94
C SER A 216 14.09 -8.16 4.61
N SER A 217 14.11 -9.50 4.62
CA SER A 217 13.80 -10.33 3.44
C SER A 217 13.22 -11.69 3.85
N LYS A 218 12.05 -12.02 3.31
CA LYS A 218 11.34 -13.28 3.56
C LYS A 218 12.21 -14.51 3.28
N THR A 219 12.82 -14.55 2.10
CA THR A 219 13.67 -15.67 1.66
C THR A 219 15.12 -15.54 2.11
N PHE A 220 15.56 -14.33 2.47
CA PHE A 220 16.97 -13.96 2.71
C PHE A 220 17.88 -14.19 1.49
N THR A 221 17.30 -14.13 0.28
CA THR A 221 17.99 -14.36 -1.01
C THR A 221 17.65 -13.31 -2.07
N THR A 222 16.87 -12.28 -1.73
CA THR A 222 16.54 -11.16 -2.63
C THR A 222 17.82 -10.45 -3.06
N LEU A 223 18.10 -10.38 -4.37
CA LEU A 223 19.38 -9.93 -4.91
C LEU A 223 19.77 -8.54 -4.41
N GLU A 224 18.84 -7.59 -4.50
CA GLU A 224 19.00 -6.20 -4.11
C GLU A 224 19.26 -6.08 -2.60
N THR A 225 18.40 -6.69 -1.78
CA THR A 225 18.53 -6.70 -0.31
C THR A 225 19.83 -7.33 0.15
N MET A 226 20.24 -8.46 -0.43
CA MET A 226 21.44 -9.18 0.00
C MET A 226 22.72 -8.51 -0.48
N THR A 227 22.75 -7.91 -1.67
CA THR A 227 23.85 -7.06 -2.13
C THR A 227 24.07 -5.88 -1.17
N ASN A 228 22.99 -5.19 -0.78
CA ASN A 228 23.06 -4.12 0.22
C ASN A 228 23.46 -4.62 1.61
N ALA A 229 22.92 -5.75 2.07
CA ALA A 229 23.27 -6.32 3.38
C ALA A 229 24.75 -6.72 3.46
N HIS A 230 25.29 -7.39 2.43
CA HIS A 230 26.71 -7.73 2.37
C HIS A 230 27.61 -6.48 2.29
N SER A 231 27.18 -5.45 1.58
CA SER A 231 27.91 -4.18 1.48
C SER A 231 27.91 -3.41 2.81
N ALA A 232 26.77 -3.37 3.51
CA ALA A 232 26.65 -2.80 4.85
C ALA A 232 27.48 -3.57 5.89
N ARG A 233 27.49 -4.90 5.80
CA ARG A 233 28.34 -5.79 6.62
C ARG A 233 29.82 -5.49 6.41
N ALA A 234 30.27 -5.39 5.15
CA ALA A 234 31.65 -5.06 4.82
C ALA A 234 32.05 -3.66 5.35
N TRP A 235 31.19 -2.66 5.16
CA TRP A 235 31.37 -1.31 5.72
C TRP A 235 31.50 -1.32 7.25
N SER A 236 30.57 -2.00 7.94
CA SER A 236 30.52 -2.05 9.40
C SER A 236 31.72 -2.80 9.99
N VAL A 237 32.08 -3.96 9.45
CA VAL A 237 33.22 -4.77 9.93
C VAL A 237 34.54 -4.04 9.68
N ALA A 238 34.72 -3.41 8.51
CA ALA A 238 35.93 -2.63 8.22
C ALA A 238 36.10 -1.43 9.18
N ALA A 239 35.01 -0.70 9.46
CA ALA A 239 35.01 0.41 10.41
C ALA A 239 35.24 -0.03 11.87
N LEU A 240 34.92 -1.29 12.21
CA LEU A 240 35.10 -1.90 13.53
C LEU A 240 36.38 -2.75 13.63
N GLY A 241 37.41 -2.40 12.86
CA GLY A 241 38.75 -3.01 12.96
C GLY A 241 38.89 -4.40 12.36
N GLY A 242 37.90 -4.86 11.58
CA GLY A 242 37.91 -6.17 10.94
C GLY A 242 37.37 -7.32 11.78
N ASP A 243 36.82 -7.07 12.98
CA ASP A 243 36.26 -8.14 13.80
C ASP A 243 34.87 -8.57 13.30
N GLU A 244 34.80 -9.78 12.77
CA GLU A 244 33.58 -10.43 12.31
C GLU A 244 32.56 -10.73 13.43
N GLN A 245 33.00 -10.77 14.71
CA GLN A 245 32.08 -10.89 15.85
C GLN A 245 31.21 -9.65 16.06
N SER A 246 31.56 -8.51 15.45
CA SER A 246 30.75 -7.30 15.47
C SER A 246 29.37 -7.49 14.83
N VAL A 247 29.25 -8.37 13.82
CA VAL A 247 28.00 -8.61 13.08
C VAL A 247 26.85 -8.98 14.02
N ALA A 248 27.09 -9.84 15.01
CA ALA A 248 26.07 -10.29 15.97
C ALA A 248 25.55 -9.19 16.92
N LYS A 249 26.18 -8.01 16.96
CA LYS A 249 25.73 -6.83 17.73
C LYS A 249 25.14 -5.71 16.86
N HIS A 250 25.51 -5.69 15.59
CA HIS A 250 25.17 -4.63 14.63
C HIS A 250 24.17 -5.05 13.55
N PHE A 251 23.81 -6.34 13.45
CA PHE A 251 22.84 -6.85 12.48
C PHE A 251 21.76 -7.70 13.14
N VAL A 252 20.51 -7.48 12.74
CA VAL A 252 19.36 -8.34 13.04
C VAL A 252 18.62 -8.69 11.74
N ALA A 253 17.88 -9.79 11.73
CA ALA A 253 17.18 -10.27 10.54
C ALA A 253 15.67 -10.33 10.74
N VAL A 254 14.91 -9.89 9.74
CA VAL A 254 13.46 -10.18 9.63
C VAL A 254 13.28 -11.14 8.46
N SER A 255 13.10 -12.42 8.76
CA SER A 255 13.15 -13.50 7.77
C SER A 255 12.53 -14.80 8.28
N THR A 256 12.25 -15.73 7.35
CA THR A 256 11.85 -17.10 7.66
C THR A 256 12.99 -18.11 7.45
N ASN A 257 14.16 -17.67 6.97
CA ASN A 257 15.27 -18.53 6.55
C ASN A 257 16.45 -18.50 7.55
N ALA A 258 16.33 -19.25 8.64
CA ALA A 258 17.35 -19.33 9.68
C ALA A 258 18.74 -19.78 9.17
N ALA A 259 18.80 -20.60 8.12
CA ALA A 259 20.05 -21.11 7.57
C ALA A 259 20.89 -20.00 6.90
N GLU A 260 20.28 -19.22 5.99
CA GLU A 260 20.98 -18.11 5.34
C GLU A 260 21.25 -16.93 6.30
N VAL A 261 20.38 -16.70 7.29
CA VAL A 261 20.61 -15.74 8.39
C VAL A 261 21.85 -16.12 9.21
N THR A 262 21.98 -17.40 9.60
CA THR A 262 23.15 -17.91 10.34
C THR A 262 24.43 -17.79 9.52
N LYS A 263 24.36 -18.17 8.23
CA LYS A 263 25.47 -18.10 7.26
C LYS A 263 25.97 -16.67 7.00
N PHE A 264 25.11 -15.66 7.12
CA PHE A 264 25.49 -14.25 7.05
C PHE A 264 26.27 -13.77 8.30
N GLY A 265 26.11 -14.47 9.44
CA GLY A 265 26.73 -14.15 10.73
C GLY A 265 25.79 -13.49 11.75
N ILE A 266 24.48 -13.50 11.49
CA ILE A 266 23.47 -13.01 12.45
C ILE A 266 23.09 -14.15 13.40
N ASP A 267 23.13 -13.86 14.70
CA ASP A 267 22.59 -14.75 15.74
C ASP A 267 21.07 -14.93 15.54
N THR A 268 20.59 -16.17 15.48
CA THR A 268 19.17 -16.48 15.29
C THR A 268 18.31 -16.06 16.49
N ALA A 269 18.91 -15.83 17.67
CA ALA A 269 18.25 -15.12 18.76
C ALA A 269 17.79 -13.71 18.33
N ASN A 270 18.46 -13.08 17.36
CA ASN A 270 18.11 -11.80 16.77
C ASN A 270 17.39 -11.92 15.41
N MET A 271 16.87 -13.10 15.06
CA MET A 271 15.96 -13.27 13.93
C MET A 271 14.50 -13.11 14.37
N PHE A 272 13.73 -12.30 13.66
CA PHE A 272 12.31 -12.09 13.88
C PHE A 272 11.52 -12.75 12.74
N GLY A 273 10.79 -13.81 13.08
CA GLY A 273 10.05 -14.64 12.12
C GLY A 273 8.75 -14.01 11.65
N PHE A 274 8.28 -14.44 10.49
CA PHE A 274 6.92 -14.24 9.99
C PHE A 274 6.54 -15.41 9.07
N TRP A 275 5.37 -15.39 8.46
CA TRP A 275 4.79 -16.57 7.80
C TRP A 275 4.61 -16.43 6.29
N ASP A 276 4.37 -17.56 5.61
CA ASP A 276 4.19 -17.62 4.17
C ASP A 276 2.90 -16.91 3.71
N TRP A 277 1.83 -16.98 4.51
CA TRP A 277 0.54 -16.30 4.34
C TRP A 277 0.58 -14.77 4.54
N VAL A 278 1.72 -14.21 4.98
CA VAL A 278 1.97 -12.76 4.97
C VAL A 278 2.49 -12.36 3.59
N GLY A 279 1.64 -11.70 2.79
CA GLY A 279 2.03 -11.09 1.52
C GLY A 279 2.91 -9.85 1.75
N GLY A 280 3.92 -9.61 0.89
CA GLY A 280 4.90 -8.54 1.12
C GLY A 280 4.27 -7.14 1.30
N ARG A 281 3.32 -6.78 0.44
CA ARG A 281 2.57 -5.52 0.50
C ARG A 281 1.55 -5.42 1.66
N TYR A 282 1.36 -6.51 2.40
CA TYR A 282 0.49 -6.68 3.57
C TYR A 282 1.30 -7.13 4.80
N SER A 283 2.54 -6.65 4.96
CA SER A 283 3.49 -7.16 5.98
C SER A 283 3.94 -6.16 7.04
N MET A 284 3.59 -4.88 6.91
CA MET A 284 4.12 -3.79 7.76
C MET A 284 3.77 -3.95 9.26
N ASP A 285 2.66 -4.62 9.54
CA ASP A 285 2.12 -4.97 10.86
C ASP A 285 2.71 -6.28 11.44
N SER A 286 3.53 -7.00 10.65
CA SER A 286 4.33 -8.15 11.11
C SER A 286 5.71 -7.74 11.66
N ALA A 287 6.62 -8.70 11.79
CA ALA A 287 8.04 -8.46 12.09
C ALA A 287 8.73 -7.45 11.14
N ILE A 288 8.24 -7.28 9.91
CA ILE A 288 8.75 -6.25 8.97
C ILE A 288 8.58 -4.83 9.56
N GLY A 289 7.59 -4.63 10.43
CA GLY A 289 7.40 -3.40 11.21
C GLY A 289 8.41 -3.14 12.33
N LEU A 290 9.46 -3.97 12.51
CA LEU A 290 10.43 -3.81 13.61
C LEU A 290 11.09 -2.42 13.62
N SER A 291 11.46 -1.89 12.46
CA SER A 291 12.01 -0.52 12.33
C SER A 291 11.00 0.55 12.76
N THR A 292 9.71 0.34 12.48
CA THR A 292 8.62 1.22 12.95
C THR A 292 8.47 1.12 14.47
N MET A 293 8.41 -0.10 15.05
CA MET A 293 8.31 -0.31 16.50
C MET A 293 9.50 0.31 17.26
N LEU A 294 10.71 0.20 16.72
CA LEU A 294 11.90 0.87 17.25
C LEU A 294 11.74 2.39 17.24
N ALA A 295 11.17 2.97 16.19
CA ALA A 295 10.97 4.41 16.07
C ALA A 295 9.93 4.94 17.05
N ILE A 296 8.71 4.40 17.04
CA ILE A 296 7.56 4.96 17.80
C ILE A 296 7.37 4.34 19.19
N GLY A 297 8.02 3.21 19.48
CA GLY A 297 7.87 2.45 20.72
C GLY A 297 6.79 1.35 20.62
N PRO A 298 6.88 0.29 21.45
CA PRO A 298 5.94 -0.83 21.40
C PRO A 298 4.48 -0.44 21.62
N ASP A 299 4.19 0.51 22.51
CA ASP A 299 2.80 0.91 22.83
C ASP A 299 2.12 1.60 21.64
N HIS A 300 2.82 2.52 20.98
CA HIS A 300 2.33 3.14 19.75
C HIS A 300 2.21 2.13 18.60
N PHE A 301 3.12 1.15 18.51
CA PHE A 301 2.99 0.06 17.51
C PHE A 301 1.75 -0.80 17.79
N ARG A 302 1.48 -1.17 19.05
CA ARG A 302 0.28 -1.92 19.43
C ARG A 302 -1.01 -1.08 19.26
N SER A 303 -0.95 0.23 19.46
CA SER A 303 -2.04 1.17 19.11
C SER A 303 -2.30 1.21 17.60
N MET A 304 -1.25 1.15 16.77
CA MET A 304 -1.41 0.99 15.32
C MET A 304 -2.10 -0.32 14.97
N LEU A 305 -1.64 -1.46 15.53
CA LEU A 305 -2.29 -2.76 15.34
C LEU A 305 -3.76 -2.76 15.81
N HIS A 306 -4.09 -2.04 16.89
CA HIS A 306 -5.46 -1.88 17.35
C HIS A 306 -6.35 -1.24 16.27
N GLY A 307 -5.88 -0.15 15.66
CA GLY A 307 -6.61 0.53 14.59
C GLY A 307 -6.76 -0.31 13.32
N PHE A 308 -5.73 -1.08 12.95
CA PHE A 308 -5.85 -2.10 11.90
C PHE A 308 -7.01 -3.06 12.20
N ARG A 309 -7.07 -3.60 13.43
CA ARG A 309 -8.09 -4.56 13.86
C ARG A 309 -9.50 -3.98 13.87
N GLU A 310 -9.69 -2.75 14.34
CA GLU A 310 -11.01 -2.11 14.33
C GLU A 310 -11.60 -2.02 12.91
N MET A 311 -10.76 -1.73 11.91
CA MET A 311 -11.18 -1.73 10.51
C MET A 311 -11.38 -3.14 9.93
N ASP A 312 -10.63 -4.15 10.40
CA ASP A 312 -10.89 -5.56 10.08
C ASP A 312 -12.27 -6.01 10.58
N GLU A 313 -12.59 -5.72 11.84
CA GLU A 313 -13.86 -6.07 12.48
C GLU A 313 -15.04 -5.36 11.79
N HIS A 314 -14.88 -4.08 11.44
CA HIS A 314 -15.84 -3.33 10.62
C HIS A 314 -16.03 -3.98 9.24
N PHE A 315 -14.93 -4.27 8.53
CA PHE A 315 -14.98 -4.89 7.21
C PHE A 315 -15.66 -6.27 7.24
N HIS A 316 -15.35 -7.09 8.25
CA HIS A 316 -15.89 -8.44 8.37
C HIS A 316 -17.39 -8.44 8.67
N THR A 317 -17.87 -7.55 9.53
CA THR A 317 -19.23 -7.64 10.09
C THR A 317 -20.23 -6.64 9.51
N ALA A 318 -19.81 -5.46 9.05
CA ALA A 318 -20.76 -4.41 8.66
C ALA A 318 -21.55 -4.74 7.37
N PRO A 319 -22.83 -4.35 7.28
CA PRO A 319 -23.61 -4.40 6.05
C PRO A 319 -22.94 -3.60 4.93
N PHE A 320 -22.96 -4.08 3.68
CA PHE A 320 -22.20 -3.46 2.58
C PHE A 320 -22.56 -1.98 2.32
N ALA A 321 -23.79 -1.56 2.62
CA ALA A 321 -24.22 -0.17 2.53
C ALA A 321 -23.56 0.80 3.55
N GLN A 322 -22.90 0.28 4.58
CA GLN A 322 -22.24 1.06 5.66
C GLN A 322 -20.75 0.70 5.82
N ASN A 323 -20.26 -0.24 5.00
CA ASN A 323 -18.94 -0.84 5.13
C ASN A 323 -17.92 -0.02 4.30
N LEU A 324 -17.04 0.72 4.97
CA LEU A 324 -16.21 1.75 4.34
C LEU A 324 -15.29 1.19 3.23
N PRO A 325 -14.53 0.09 3.46
CA PRO A 325 -13.74 -0.52 2.38
C PRO A 325 -14.60 -1.01 1.21
N VAL A 326 -15.79 -1.54 1.47
CA VAL A 326 -16.67 -2.07 0.42
C VAL A 326 -17.22 -0.94 -0.44
N LEU A 327 -17.70 0.16 0.17
CA LEU A 327 -18.14 1.34 -0.56
C LEU A 327 -17.02 1.92 -1.43
N MET A 328 -15.81 2.07 -0.89
CA MET A 328 -14.65 2.53 -1.66
C MET A 328 -14.28 1.57 -2.82
N GLY A 329 -14.28 0.26 -2.58
CA GLY A 329 -13.99 -0.73 -3.61
C GLY A 329 -15.02 -0.75 -4.74
N LEU A 330 -16.30 -0.60 -4.39
CA LEU A 330 -17.41 -0.50 -5.35
C LEU A 330 -17.36 0.79 -6.17
N LEU A 331 -16.96 1.92 -5.59
CA LEU A 331 -16.69 3.16 -6.33
C LEU A 331 -15.48 2.99 -7.27
N GLY A 332 -14.45 2.27 -6.85
CA GLY A 332 -13.31 1.89 -7.69
C GLY A 332 -13.75 1.14 -8.95
N ILE A 333 -14.60 0.11 -8.80
CA ILE A 333 -15.19 -0.64 -9.92
C ILE A 333 -16.07 0.26 -10.80
N TRP A 334 -16.94 1.07 -10.20
CA TRP A 334 -17.82 2.00 -10.94
C TRP A 334 -17.02 2.93 -11.86
N TYR A 335 -15.91 3.48 -11.37
CA TYR A 335 -15.08 4.36 -12.17
C TYR A 335 -14.20 3.63 -13.19
N THR A 336 -13.63 2.49 -12.80
CA THR A 336 -12.73 1.71 -13.65
C THR A 336 -13.47 1.10 -14.84
N ASP A 337 -14.58 0.40 -14.59
CA ASP A 337 -15.23 -0.45 -15.60
C ASP A 337 -16.34 0.23 -16.40
N PHE A 338 -17.02 1.23 -15.82
CA PHE A 338 -18.17 1.90 -16.48
C PHE A 338 -17.77 3.28 -17.01
N PHE A 339 -17.09 4.10 -16.21
CA PHE A 339 -16.55 5.39 -16.66
C PHE A 339 -15.21 5.29 -17.41
N GLY A 340 -14.51 4.14 -17.36
CA GLY A 340 -13.22 3.95 -18.04
C GLY A 340 -12.07 4.77 -17.43
N ALA A 341 -12.16 5.14 -16.14
CA ALA A 341 -11.12 5.88 -15.45
C ALA A 341 -9.89 4.99 -15.20
N GLN A 342 -8.77 5.34 -15.82
CA GLN A 342 -7.55 4.52 -15.80
C GLN A 342 -6.63 4.80 -14.59
N THR A 343 -6.95 5.83 -13.78
CA THR A 343 -6.08 6.29 -12.68
C THR A 343 -6.93 6.73 -11.49
N VAL A 344 -6.40 6.55 -10.27
CA VAL A 344 -6.93 7.13 -9.03
C VAL A 344 -5.84 7.98 -8.38
N ALA A 345 -6.18 9.19 -7.96
CA ALA A 345 -5.28 10.08 -7.24
C ALA A 345 -5.54 10.01 -5.73
N VAL A 346 -4.52 9.73 -4.91
CA VAL A 346 -4.61 9.77 -3.45
C VAL A 346 -3.87 11.00 -2.92
N LEU A 347 -4.61 11.89 -2.29
CA LEU A 347 -4.23 13.28 -2.06
C LEU A 347 -4.33 13.60 -0.55
N PRO A 348 -3.34 13.19 0.27
CA PRO A 348 -3.39 13.42 1.71
C PRO A 348 -3.03 14.88 2.05
N TYR A 349 -3.90 15.58 2.75
CA TYR A 349 -3.66 16.91 3.31
C TYR A 349 -3.02 16.78 4.70
N GLU A 350 -1.90 16.06 4.73
CA GLU A 350 -1.01 15.85 5.87
C GLU A 350 0.39 15.51 5.32
N GLN A 351 1.37 16.36 5.62
CA GLN A 351 2.72 16.26 5.06
C GLN A 351 3.47 15.01 5.54
N TYR A 352 3.13 14.47 6.73
CA TYR A 352 3.69 13.20 7.19
C TYR A 352 3.25 12.01 6.30
N LEU A 353 2.10 12.08 5.63
CA LEU A 353 1.62 11.04 4.70
C LEU A 353 2.24 11.10 3.29
N LYS A 354 3.31 11.86 3.06
CA LYS A 354 3.99 11.95 1.74
C LYS A 354 4.44 10.63 1.11
N ARG A 355 4.58 9.54 1.88
CA ARG A 355 4.91 8.19 1.37
C ARG A 355 3.68 7.28 1.26
N PHE A 356 2.51 7.73 1.70
CA PHE A 356 1.27 6.96 1.63
C PHE A 356 0.85 6.62 0.18
N PRO A 357 0.89 7.56 -0.80
CA PRO A 357 0.61 7.21 -2.19
C PRO A 357 1.58 6.16 -2.77
N ALA A 358 2.87 6.22 -2.41
CA ALA A 358 3.88 5.26 -2.86
C ALA A 358 3.71 3.86 -2.23
N TYR A 359 3.25 3.80 -0.98
CA TYR A 359 2.84 2.53 -0.36
C TYR A 359 1.59 1.95 -1.05
N LEU A 360 0.57 2.79 -1.28
CA LEU A 360 -0.67 2.38 -1.95
C LEU A 360 -0.46 1.94 -3.40
N GLN A 361 0.53 2.49 -4.11
CA GLN A 361 0.94 2.02 -5.44
C GLN A 361 1.26 0.52 -5.43
N GLN A 362 2.08 0.03 -4.49
CA GLN A 362 2.33 -1.41 -4.40
C GLN A 362 1.08 -2.16 -3.95
N LEU A 363 0.41 -1.70 -2.89
CA LEU A 363 -0.77 -2.37 -2.33
C LEU A 363 -1.88 -2.60 -3.37
N THR A 364 -2.14 -1.61 -4.23
CA THR A 364 -3.22 -1.65 -5.23
C THR A 364 -2.77 -2.29 -6.54
N MET A 365 -1.67 -1.82 -7.13
CA MET A 365 -1.27 -2.18 -8.49
C MET A 365 -0.63 -3.56 -8.57
N GLU A 366 0.18 -3.97 -7.58
CA GLU A 366 0.75 -5.33 -7.54
C GLU A 366 -0.31 -6.38 -7.19
N SER A 367 -1.32 -6.01 -6.39
CA SER A 367 -2.46 -6.87 -6.09
C SER A 367 -3.38 -7.05 -7.28
N ASN A 368 -3.93 -5.96 -7.82
CA ASN A 368 -5.06 -6.01 -8.73
C ASN A 368 -4.72 -5.72 -10.20
N GLY A 369 -3.46 -5.41 -10.53
CA GLY A 369 -2.96 -5.31 -11.92
C GLY A 369 -2.85 -6.66 -12.61
N LYS A 370 -3.98 -7.37 -12.75
CA LYS A 370 -4.07 -8.77 -13.22
C LYS A 370 -4.94 -8.88 -14.46
N GLN A 371 -4.71 -9.92 -15.26
CA GLN A 371 -5.43 -10.18 -16.52
C GLN A 371 -6.08 -11.57 -16.59
N VAL A 372 -6.01 -12.36 -15.52
CA VAL A 372 -6.50 -13.75 -15.45
C VAL A 372 -7.36 -13.94 -14.20
N THR A 373 -8.53 -14.54 -14.36
CA THR A 373 -9.47 -14.89 -13.27
C THR A 373 -9.10 -16.19 -12.58
N PHE A 374 -9.74 -16.51 -11.45
CA PHE A 374 -9.44 -17.71 -10.67
C PHE A 374 -9.66 -19.05 -11.40
N ASP A 375 -10.53 -19.07 -12.41
CA ASP A 375 -10.75 -20.25 -13.26
C ASP A 375 -9.73 -20.39 -14.41
N GLY A 376 -8.74 -19.49 -14.47
CA GLY A 376 -7.72 -19.43 -15.53
C GLY A 376 -8.17 -18.71 -16.81
N SER A 377 -9.39 -18.16 -16.87
CA SER A 377 -9.87 -17.39 -18.02
C SER A 377 -9.22 -16.00 -18.09
N LYS A 378 -9.07 -15.44 -19.30
CA LYS A 378 -8.63 -14.05 -19.47
C LYS A 378 -9.79 -13.08 -19.20
N VAL A 379 -9.53 -12.00 -18.46
CA VAL A 379 -10.53 -10.93 -18.23
C VAL A 379 -10.92 -10.24 -19.55
N ASN A 380 -12.18 -9.78 -19.64
CA ASN A 380 -12.70 -8.96 -20.74
C ASN A 380 -13.22 -7.59 -20.28
N TYR A 381 -12.76 -7.16 -19.10
CA TYR A 381 -13.05 -5.91 -18.40
C TYR A 381 -11.72 -5.33 -17.87
N ALA A 382 -11.75 -4.14 -17.26
CA ALA A 382 -10.55 -3.54 -16.68
C ALA A 382 -10.31 -4.10 -15.26
N THR A 383 -9.09 -3.93 -14.75
CA THR A 383 -8.72 -4.34 -13.39
C THR A 383 -7.98 -3.17 -12.71
N GLY A 384 -7.06 -3.42 -11.77
CA GLY A 384 -6.46 -2.39 -10.92
C GLY A 384 -5.97 -1.14 -11.69
N PRO A 385 -6.51 0.06 -11.39
CA PRO A 385 -6.10 1.31 -12.05
C PRO A 385 -4.73 1.80 -11.54
N ILE A 386 -4.18 2.80 -12.21
CA ILE A 386 -2.90 3.42 -11.82
C ILE A 386 -3.14 4.32 -10.60
N TYR A 387 -2.56 3.97 -9.45
CA TYR A 387 -2.56 4.81 -8.26
C TYR A 387 -1.37 5.78 -8.26
N TRP A 388 -1.61 7.03 -7.85
CA TRP A 388 -0.56 8.05 -7.75
C TRP A 388 -1.02 9.20 -6.85
N GLY A 389 -0.12 10.14 -6.53
CA GLY A 389 -0.47 11.36 -5.80
C GLY A 389 0.68 11.92 -4.97
N GLU A 390 0.45 13.10 -4.41
CA GLU A 390 1.35 13.85 -3.53
C GLU A 390 0.51 14.58 -2.49
N PRO A 391 1.07 14.98 -1.33
CA PRO A 391 0.33 15.73 -0.34
C PRO A 391 -0.27 17.04 -0.85
N GLY A 392 -1.42 17.41 -0.27
CA GLY A 392 -1.94 18.76 -0.35
C GLY A 392 -1.12 19.72 0.55
N THR A 393 -0.84 20.95 0.14
CA THR A 393 -1.23 21.62 -1.12
C THR A 393 -0.21 21.44 -2.25
N SER A 394 0.92 20.76 -2.04
CA SER A 394 1.99 20.59 -3.03
C SER A 394 1.50 20.05 -4.38
N GLY A 395 0.61 19.05 -4.37
CA GLY A 395 -0.01 18.52 -5.59
C GLY A 395 -0.81 19.56 -6.40
N GLN A 396 -1.41 20.55 -5.73
CA GLN A 396 -2.16 21.63 -6.38
C GLN A 396 -1.27 22.46 -7.32
N HIS A 397 -0.03 22.71 -6.88
CA HIS A 397 0.97 23.48 -7.61
C HIS A 397 1.82 22.61 -8.57
N SER A 398 1.41 21.36 -8.82
CA SER A 398 2.10 20.43 -9.70
C SER A 398 1.20 19.91 -10.82
N PHE A 399 0.09 19.26 -10.48
CA PHE A 399 -0.68 18.45 -11.45
C PHE A 399 -2.21 18.66 -11.40
N TYR A 400 -2.74 19.43 -10.45
CA TYR A 400 -4.19 19.68 -10.36
C TYR A 400 -4.74 20.40 -11.60
N GLN A 401 -3.92 21.10 -12.38
CA GLN A 401 -4.29 21.62 -13.70
C GLN A 401 -4.83 20.51 -14.62
N LEU A 402 -4.16 19.35 -14.64
CA LEU A 402 -4.59 18.18 -15.41
C LEU A 402 -5.84 17.54 -14.79
N ILE A 403 -5.92 17.47 -13.45
CA ILE A 403 -7.10 16.95 -12.76
C ILE A 403 -8.35 17.81 -13.08
N HIS A 404 -8.25 19.14 -13.10
CA HIS A 404 -9.37 20.07 -13.29
C HIS A 404 -9.79 20.33 -14.74
N GLN A 405 -8.83 20.51 -15.64
CA GLN A 405 -9.09 20.91 -17.04
C GLN A 405 -8.54 19.93 -18.08
N GLY A 406 -7.82 18.87 -17.65
CA GLY A 406 -7.35 17.82 -18.54
C GLY A 406 -8.47 16.91 -19.08
N THR A 407 -8.18 16.21 -20.17
CA THR A 407 -9.12 15.34 -20.90
C THR A 407 -9.34 13.96 -20.26
N ARG A 408 -8.70 13.68 -19.11
CA ARG A 408 -8.87 12.43 -18.35
C ARG A 408 -9.82 12.66 -17.18
N LEU A 409 -10.66 11.66 -16.91
CA LEU A 409 -11.42 11.57 -15.66
C LEU A 409 -10.54 10.88 -14.61
N ILE A 410 -10.33 11.53 -13.48
CA ILE A 410 -9.45 11.06 -12.40
C ILE A 410 -10.22 11.17 -11.08
N PRO A 411 -10.78 10.06 -10.58
CA PRO A 411 -11.27 9.98 -9.21
C PRO A 411 -10.15 10.30 -8.21
N CYS A 412 -10.51 11.06 -7.18
CA CYS A 412 -9.57 11.57 -6.19
C CYS A 412 -10.02 11.22 -4.76
N ASP A 413 -9.17 10.54 -4.00
CA ASP A 413 -9.34 10.33 -2.56
C ASP A 413 -8.60 11.44 -1.80
N PHE A 414 -9.34 12.38 -1.22
CA PHE A 414 -8.79 13.41 -0.33
C PHE A 414 -8.78 12.87 1.10
N ILE A 415 -7.64 12.90 1.79
CA ILE A 415 -7.53 12.45 3.19
C ILE A 415 -7.13 13.65 4.04
N ALA A 416 -7.89 13.99 5.08
CA ALA A 416 -7.58 15.13 5.95
C ALA A 416 -7.93 14.89 7.42
N PHE A 417 -7.38 15.71 8.30
CA PHE A 417 -7.53 15.57 9.76
C PHE A 417 -8.08 16.84 10.39
N ALA A 418 -8.98 16.72 11.37
CA ALA A 418 -9.54 17.88 12.07
C ALA A 418 -8.49 18.62 12.93
N GLN A 419 -7.49 17.91 13.45
CA GLN A 419 -6.46 18.46 14.34
C GLN A 419 -5.04 18.30 13.75
N PRO A 420 -4.19 19.34 13.78
CA PRO A 420 -2.79 19.24 13.36
C PRO A 420 -1.96 18.46 14.38
N LEU A 421 -0.93 17.77 13.90
CA LEU A 421 0.15 17.26 14.76
C LEU A 421 1.09 18.38 15.24
N ASN A 422 1.24 19.46 14.48
CA ASN A 422 2.08 20.61 14.80
C ASN A 422 1.22 21.89 14.77
N PRO A 423 0.66 22.35 15.90
CA PRO A 423 -0.22 23.52 15.93
C PRO A 423 0.56 24.82 15.74
N LEU A 424 0.56 25.34 14.50
CA LEU A 424 1.26 26.58 14.12
C LEU A 424 0.24 27.62 13.61
N GLY A 425 -0.25 28.46 14.52
CA GLY A 425 -1.18 29.55 14.20
C GLY A 425 -2.37 29.09 13.36
N ARG A 426 -2.58 29.72 12.21
CA ARG A 426 -3.69 29.45 11.27
C ARG A 426 -3.36 28.47 10.14
N HIS A 427 -2.18 27.82 10.17
CA HIS A 427 -1.73 26.97 9.06
C HIS A 427 -2.68 25.80 8.78
N HIS A 428 -3.25 25.18 9.83
CA HIS A 428 -4.13 24.03 9.68
C HIS A 428 -5.45 24.40 9.00
N ASP A 429 -6.11 25.47 9.44
CA ASP A 429 -7.36 25.94 8.83
C ASP A 429 -7.18 26.31 7.35
N MET A 430 -6.02 26.89 6.99
CA MET A 430 -5.67 27.17 5.59
C MET A 430 -5.49 25.89 4.76
N LEU A 431 -4.90 24.84 5.35
CA LEU A 431 -4.74 23.53 4.71
C LEU A 431 -6.10 22.83 4.52
N ILE A 432 -6.98 22.88 5.53
CA ILE A 432 -8.30 22.24 5.50
C ILE A 432 -9.27 23.00 4.59
N ALA A 433 -9.25 24.32 4.56
CA ALA A 433 -10.02 25.12 3.60
C ALA A 433 -9.72 24.72 2.14
N ASN A 434 -8.47 24.34 1.86
CA ASN A 434 -8.06 23.83 0.56
C ASN A 434 -8.66 22.45 0.22
N VAL A 435 -8.86 21.56 1.19
CA VAL A 435 -9.54 20.25 0.97
C VAL A 435 -10.97 20.49 0.47
N PHE A 436 -11.71 21.34 1.17
CA PHE A 436 -13.11 21.62 0.87
C PHE A 436 -13.23 22.39 -0.46
N ALA A 437 -12.44 23.43 -0.68
CA ALA A 437 -12.45 24.20 -1.91
C ALA A 437 -12.08 23.36 -3.15
N GLN A 438 -11.10 22.44 -3.05
CA GLN A 438 -10.70 21.60 -4.18
C GLN A 438 -11.76 20.54 -4.52
N THR A 439 -12.36 19.89 -3.52
CA THR A 439 -13.42 18.90 -3.75
C THR A 439 -14.71 19.55 -4.28
N GLU A 440 -15.04 20.75 -3.81
CA GLU A 440 -16.11 21.60 -4.35
C GLU A 440 -15.83 22.00 -5.81
N ALA A 441 -14.64 22.52 -6.11
CA ALA A 441 -14.26 22.94 -7.46
C ALA A 441 -14.27 21.78 -8.47
N LEU A 442 -13.82 20.59 -8.06
CA LEU A 442 -13.90 19.37 -8.88
C LEU A 442 -15.36 18.98 -9.17
N ALA A 443 -16.23 19.03 -8.15
CA ALA A 443 -17.62 18.64 -8.29
C ALA A 443 -18.42 19.60 -9.18
N PHE A 444 -18.25 20.92 -8.97
CA PHE A 444 -19.16 21.93 -9.52
C PHE A 444 -18.56 22.76 -10.65
N GLY A 445 -17.26 23.04 -10.63
CA GLY A 445 -16.59 23.88 -11.63
C GLY A 445 -17.18 25.29 -11.76
N LYS A 446 -16.87 25.96 -12.87
CA LYS A 446 -17.21 27.37 -13.14
C LYS A 446 -17.65 27.52 -14.60
N THR A 447 -18.87 28.00 -14.82
CA THR A 447 -19.48 28.09 -16.17
C THR A 447 -18.96 29.27 -16.97
N PRO A 448 -19.15 29.31 -18.31
CA PRO A 448 -18.75 30.45 -19.14
C PRO A 448 -19.35 31.77 -18.67
N GLU A 449 -20.59 31.77 -18.17
CA GLU A 449 -21.31 32.93 -17.67
C GLU A 449 -20.63 33.47 -16.40
N GLN A 450 -20.38 32.59 -15.41
CA GLN A 450 -19.66 32.94 -14.19
C GLN A 450 -18.25 33.50 -14.48
N VAL A 451 -17.58 32.98 -15.51
CA VAL A 451 -16.27 33.49 -15.96
C VAL A 451 -16.40 34.88 -16.62
N LYS A 452 -17.46 35.16 -17.38
CA LYS A 452 -17.73 36.48 -17.96
C LYS A 452 -18.08 37.52 -16.90
N ASP A 453 -18.87 37.14 -15.90
CA ASP A 453 -19.26 38.00 -14.77
C ASP A 453 -18.05 38.46 -13.93
N GLU A 454 -16.95 37.68 -13.94
CA GLU A 454 -15.65 38.06 -13.38
C GLU A 454 -14.86 39.08 -14.25
N GLY A 455 -15.48 39.66 -15.28
CA GLY A 455 -14.85 40.62 -16.19
C GLY A 455 -13.88 39.98 -17.20
N THR A 456 -14.00 38.67 -17.47
CA THR A 456 -13.11 37.98 -18.42
C THR A 456 -13.45 38.36 -19.87
N PRO A 457 -12.49 38.82 -20.68
CA PRO A 457 -12.70 39.04 -22.12
C PRO A 457 -13.13 37.75 -22.84
N ASP A 458 -14.09 37.84 -23.77
CA ASP A 458 -14.73 36.68 -24.41
C ASP A 458 -13.75 35.61 -24.94
N TRP A 459 -12.62 36.03 -25.52
CA TRP A 459 -11.60 35.11 -26.05
C TRP A 459 -10.92 34.26 -24.97
N LEU A 460 -10.82 34.76 -23.73
CA LEU A 460 -10.17 34.09 -22.61
C LEU A 460 -11.14 33.21 -21.81
N VAL A 461 -12.46 33.45 -21.94
CA VAL A 461 -13.52 32.68 -21.26
C VAL A 461 -13.34 31.17 -21.39
N PRO A 462 -13.19 30.55 -22.59
CA PRO A 462 -13.07 29.09 -22.71
C PRO A 462 -11.84 28.50 -22.01
N HIS A 463 -10.80 29.29 -21.77
CA HIS A 463 -9.60 28.85 -21.03
C HIS A 463 -9.79 28.91 -19.50
N ARG A 464 -10.69 29.76 -19.01
CA ARG A 464 -11.01 29.94 -17.58
C ARG A 464 -12.22 29.12 -17.10
N VAL A 465 -12.91 28.42 -18.01
CA VAL A 465 -14.01 27.51 -17.67
C VAL A 465 -13.49 26.25 -16.97
N PHE A 466 -14.18 25.85 -15.90
CA PHE A 466 -13.96 24.57 -15.23
C PHE A 466 -15.22 23.73 -15.43
N GLN A 467 -15.11 22.60 -16.14
CA GLN A 467 -16.27 21.77 -16.49
C GLN A 467 -16.97 21.15 -15.26
N GLY A 468 -16.26 21.05 -14.13
CA GLY A 468 -16.76 20.35 -12.94
C GLY A 468 -17.02 18.87 -13.23
N ASN A 469 -17.96 18.28 -12.49
CA ASN A 469 -18.40 16.89 -12.67
C ASN A 469 -17.27 15.85 -12.51
N ARG A 470 -16.23 16.17 -11.74
CA ARG A 470 -15.08 15.31 -11.47
C ARG A 470 -15.22 14.69 -10.08
N PRO A 471 -15.15 13.35 -9.96
CA PRO A 471 -15.50 12.66 -8.73
C PRO A 471 -14.41 12.75 -7.66
N SER A 472 -14.84 12.86 -6.40
CA SER A 472 -13.94 12.77 -5.25
C SER A 472 -14.61 12.10 -4.05
N ASN A 473 -13.80 11.40 -3.27
CA ASN A 473 -14.11 11.01 -1.89
C ASN A 473 -13.39 11.97 -0.95
N THR A 474 -14.00 12.31 0.18
CA THR A 474 -13.33 13.02 1.28
C THR A 474 -13.34 12.15 2.53
N ILE A 475 -12.15 11.70 2.92
CA ILE A 475 -11.90 10.87 4.10
C ILE A 475 -11.41 11.80 5.22
N LEU A 476 -12.19 11.91 6.29
CA LEU A 476 -11.87 12.74 7.46
C LEU A 476 -11.66 11.86 8.70
N ALA A 477 -10.70 12.24 9.53
CA ALA A 477 -10.47 11.68 10.86
C ALA A 477 -10.07 12.77 11.84
N THR A 478 -10.11 12.50 13.15
CA THR A 478 -9.79 13.52 14.16
C THR A 478 -8.34 14.00 14.08
N ARG A 479 -7.37 13.08 14.04
CA ARG A 479 -5.93 13.36 14.06
C ARG A 479 -5.16 12.16 13.52
N LEU A 480 -4.02 12.36 12.85
CA LEU A 480 -3.14 11.25 12.47
C LEU A 480 -2.40 10.69 13.70
N THR A 481 -3.01 9.70 14.34
CA THR A 481 -2.40 8.87 15.40
C THR A 481 -1.90 7.54 14.83
N PRO A 482 -1.10 6.74 15.57
CA PRO A 482 -0.74 5.38 15.16
C PRO A 482 -1.96 4.51 14.83
N GLU A 483 -2.99 4.55 15.68
CA GLU A 483 -4.27 3.88 15.47
C GLU A 483 -4.98 4.32 14.19
N ILE A 484 -5.09 5.63 13.95
CA ILE A 484 -5.74 6.16 12.75
C ILE A 484 -4.94 5.81 11.48
N LEU A 485 -3.61 5.74 11.54
CA LEU A 485 -2.83 5.20 10.43
C LEU A 485 -3.17 3.73 10.15
N GLY A 486 -3.28 2.89 11.19
CA GLY A 486 -3.68 1.49 11.05
C GLY A 486 -5.06 1.34 10.40
N LYS A 487 -6.04 2.16 10.83
CA LYS A 487 -7.38 2.24 10.24
C LYS A 487 -7.33 2.63 8.77
N LEU A 488 -6.53 3.64 8.41
CA LEU A 488 -6.38 4.09 7.03
C LEU A 488 -5.68 3.05 6.13
N VAL A 489 -4.69 2.32 6.62
CA VAL A 489 -4.05 1.25 5.82
C VAL A 489 -5.05 0.10 5.59
N ALA A 490 -5.66 -0.42 6.66
CA ALA A 490 -6.65 -1.50 6.58
C ALA A 490 -7.85 -1.15 5.67
N LEU A 491 -8.26 0.12 5.64
CA LEU A 491 -9.31 0.62 4.74
C LEU A 491 -8.96 0.38 3.27
N TYR A 492 -7.72 0.65 2.87
CA TYR A 492 -7.25 0.37 1.51
C TYR A 492 -6.95 -1.11 1.27
N GLU A 493 -6.43 -1.85 2.26
CA GLU A 493 -6.22 -3.31 2.15
C GLU A 493 -7.54 -4.03 1.77
N HIS A 494 -8.62 -3.68 2.46
CA HIS A 494 -9.95 -4.28 2.28
C HIS A 494 -10.72 -3.70 1.07
N SER A 495 -10.42 -2.47 0.65
CA SER A 495 -10.92 -1.92 -0.63
C SER A 495 -10.28 -2.66 -1.82
N VAL A 496 -8.98 -2.94 -1.76
CA VAL A 496 -8.26 -3.77 -2.74
C VAL A 496 -8.80 -5.20 -2.75
N PHE A 497 -9.05 -5.80 -1.58
CA PHE A 497 -9.70 -7.11 -1.45
C PHE A 497 -11.06 -7.12 -2.15
N THR A 498 -11.92 -6.13 -1.85
CA THR A 498 -13.27 -6.02 -2.41
C THR A 498 -13.24 -5.97 -3.94
N GLN A 499 -12.36 -5.13 -4.49
CA GLN A 499 -12.17 -5.03 -5.94
C GLN A 499 -11.70 -6.35 -6.55
N GLY A 500 -10.69 -6.99 -5.97
CA GLY A 500 -10.13 -8.26 -6.45
C GLY A 500 -11.13 -9.41 -6.44
N ALA A 501 -11.93 -9.52 -5.38
CA ALA A 501 -12.97 -10.53 -5.24
C ALA A 501 -14.08 -10.37 -6.30
N ILE A 502 -14.53 -9.13 -6.57
CA ILE A 502 -15.55 -8.86 -7.60
C ILE A 502 -14.97 -9.08 -9.01
N TRP A 503 -13.76 -8.61 -9.28
CA TRP A 503 -13.01 -8.91 -10.51
C TRP A 503 -12.61 -10.39 -10.65
N GLN A 504 -12.83 -11.23 -9.63
CA GLN A 504 -12.53 -12.66 -9.64
C GLN A 504 -11.05 -12.97 -9.94
N ILE A 505 -10.14 -12.07 -9.55
CA ILE A 505 -8.68 -12.18 -9.75
C ILE A 505 -7.97 -12.54 -8.44
N ASN A 506 -6.72 -13.04 -8.53
CA ASN A 506 -5.88 -13.22 -7.34
C ASN A 506 -5.22 -11.91 -6.92
N SER A 507 -5.66 -11.30 -5.82
CA SER A 507 -4.99 -10.10 -5.26
C SER A 507 -3.66 -10.39 -4.58
N PHE A 508 -3.27 -11.66 -4.39
CA PHE A 508 -2.23 -12.06 -3.43
C PHE A 508 -0.97 -12.66 -4.06
N ASP A 509 -1.01 -13.03 -5.34
CA ASP A 509 0.19 -13.38 -6.13
C ASP A 509 0.81 -12.16 -6.84
N GLN A 510 1.94 -12.38 -7.52
CA GLN A 510 2.67 -11.35 -8.29
C GLN A 510 3.50 -11.94 -9.45
N TRP A 511 3.00 -12.96 -10.15
CA TRP A 511 3.75 -13.68 -11.21
C TRP A 511 4.39 -12.79 -12.29
N GLY A 512 3.85 -11.59 -12.53
CA GLY A 512 4.36 -10.63 -13.51
C GLY A 512 5.79 -10.11 -13.25
N VAL A 513 6.33 -10.24 -12.01
CA VAL A 513 7.67 -9.72 -11.69
C VAL A 513 8.82 -10.69 -12.01
N GLU A 514 8.52 -11.98 -12.24
CA GLU A 514 9.55 -13.03 -12.32
C GLU A 514 10.38 -12.98 -13.61
N LEU A 515 9.77 -12.63 -14.75
CA LEU A 515 10.47 -12.57 -16.04
C LEU A 515 11.64 -11.57 -16.01
N GLY A 516 11.44 -10.40 -15.39
CA GLY A 516 12.47 -9.37 -15.24
C GLY A 516 13.67 -9.88 -14.45
N LYS A 517 13.43 -10.61 -13.34
CA LYS A 517 14.48 -11.18 -12.49
C LYS A 517 15.33 -12.21 -13.25
N VAL A 518 14.68 -13.13 -13.99
CA VAL A 518 15.38 -14.16 -14.78
C VAL A 518 16.23 -13.53 -15.88
N LEU A 519 15.71 -12.53 -16.58
CA LEU A 519 16.47 -11.81 -17.61
C LEU A 519 17.64 -11.01 -17.01
N ALA A 520 17.45 -10.33 -15.88
CA ALA A 520 18.52 -9.62 -15.19
C ALA A 520 19.65 -10.57 -14.74
N GLN A 521 19.32 -11.70 -14.12
CA GLN A 521 20.31 -12.72 -13.71
C GLN A 521 21.13 -13.27 -14.88
N ARG A 522 20.52 -13.39 -16.08
CA ARG A 522 21.24 -13.76 -17.30
C ARG A 522 22.16 -12.63 -17.81
N ILE A 523 21.73 -11.37 -17.73
CA ILE A 523 22.47 -10.22 -18.28
C ILE A 523 23.65 -9.79 -17.38
N ILE A 524 23.55 -9.94 -16.06
CA ILE A 524 24.62 -9.59 -15.10
C ILE A 524 26.01 -10.11 -15.52
N PRO A 525 26.24 -11.43 -15.73
CA PRO A 525 27.56 -11.93 -16.14
C PRO A 525 27.99 -11.41 -17.53
N GLU A 526 27.05 -11.11 -18.42
CA GLU A 526 27.35 -10.55 -19.76
C GLU A 526 27.82 -9.09 -19.68
N VAL A 527 27.30 -8.28 -18.74
CA VAL A 527 27.77 -6.90 -18.51
C VAL A 527 29.01 -6.81 -17.60
N GLU A 528 29.26 -7.84 -16.79
CA GLU A 528 30.45 -7.94 -15.94
C GLU A 528 31.67 -8.55 -16.65
N SER A 529 31.47 -9.37 -17.68
CA SER A 529 32.55 -10.08 -18.38
C SER A 529 33.68 -9.14 -18.85
N ARG A 530 34.94 -9.51 -18.59
CA ARG A 530 36.10 -8.71 -19.01
C ARG A 530 36.35 -8.75 -20.52
N THR A 531 35.89 -9.80 -21.19
CA THR A 531 35.96 -9.98 -22.65
C THR A 531 34.57 -9.91 -23.26
N GLU A 532 34.46 -9.56 -24.54
CA GLU A 532 33.18 -9.52 -25.25
C GLU A 532 32.48 -10.91 -25.18
N PRO A 533 31.30 -11.02 -24.56
CA PRO A 533 30.59 -12.29 -24.43
C PRO A 533 29.85 -12.64 -25.74
N SER A 534 29.48 -13.91 -25.88
CA SER A 534 28.46 -14.30 -26.87
C SER A 534 27.09 -13.82 -26.38
N LEU A 535 26.44 -12.95 -27.16
CA LEU A 535 25.15 -12.34 -26.79
C LEU A 535 24.01 -12.95 -27.63
N GLY A 536 22.99 -13.46 -26.93
CA GLY A 536 21.84 -14.15 -27.52
C GLY A 536 20.49 -13.46 -27.29
N HIS A 537 20.46 -12.12 -27.23
CA HIS A 537 19.22 -11.34 -27.09
C HIS A 537 18.80 -10.73 -28.44
N ASP A 538 17.77 -9.88 -28.42
CA ASP A 538 17.41 -9.05 -29.56
C ASP A 538 18.51 -8.03 -29.92
N SER A 539 18.40 -7.43 -31.11
CA SER A 539 19.41 -6.50 -31.63
C SER A 539 19.58 -5.23 -30.81
N SER A 540 18.54 -4.75 -30.11
CA SER A 540 18.61 -3.57 -29.25
C SER A 540 19.36 -3.91 -27.96
N THR A 541 18.96 -4.96 -27.25
CA THR A 541 19.60 -5.41 -26.01
C THR A 541 21.07 -5.75 -26.24
N ASN A 542 21.40 -6.47 -27.32
CA ASN A 542 22.80 -6.77 -27.67
C ASN A 542 23.63 -5.50 -27.93
N ASN A 543 23.05 -4.49 -28.61
CA ASN A 543 23.72 -3.22 -28.87
C ASN A 543 23.91 -2.39 -27.59
N LEU A 544 22.92 -2.39 -26.68
CA LEU A 544 23.00 -1.69 -25.40
C LEU A 544 24.05 -2.31 -24.48
N ILE A 545 24.11 -3.64 -24.37
CA ILE A 545 25.15 -4.35 -23.60
C ILE A 545 26.55 -3.98 -24.14
N ARG A 546 26.76 -4.06 -25.46
CA ARG A 546 28.03 -3.63 -26.09
C ARG A 546 28.37 -2.17 -25.84
N ARG A 547 27.37 -1.28 -25.91
CA ARG A 547 27.55 0.14 -25.71
C ARG A 547 27.95 0.45 -24.27
N TYR A 548 27.28 -0.16 -23.29
CA TYR A 548 27.61 -0.07 -21.87
C TYR A 548 29.03 -0.58 -21.59
N ARG A 549 29.36 -1.79 -22.08
CA ARG A 549 30.68 -2.42 -21.94
C ARG A 549 31.85 -1.62 -22.56
N LYS A 550 31.55 -0.71 -23.51
CA LYS A 550 32.53 0.20 -24.15
C LYS A 550 32.63 1.57 -23.44
N LEU A 551 31.68 1.91 -22.58
CA LEU A 551 31.68 3.15 -21.78
C LEU A 551 32.29 2.96 -20.39
N LYS A 552 32.32 1.71 -19.91
CA LYS A 552 33.02 1.23 -18.71
C LYS A 552 34.47 0.86 -19.04
#